data_AF-A0AAZ3QVG0-F1
#
_entry.id   AF-A0AAZ3QVG0-F1
#
_cell.length_a   1.000
_cell.length_b   1.000
_cell.length_c   1.000
_cell.angle_alpha   90.00
_cell.angle_beta   90.00
_cell.angle_gamma   90.00
#
_symmetry.space_group_name_H-M   'P 1'
#
loop_
_entity.id
_entity.type
_entity.pdbx_description
1 polymer ?
#
loop_
_entity_poly.entity_id
_entity_poly.type
_entity_poly.pdbx_seq_one_letter_code
_entity_poly.pdbx_strand_id
1 'polypeptide(L)'
;MIWKGTHLSIYSPTVDSACQSKNQAMRLKELSVELRDRIVSRHRSGEGYQKMSAALKVPKNTVASIILKWKKFGTTKTLPRAGRPAKLSNRGRRALVREVTKNAMVTLTEL
;
A
#
# COMPACT_ATOMS: atom_id res chain seq x y z
N MET A 1 -64.36 13.99 30.57
CA MET A 1 -63.16 13.12 30.56
C MET A 1 -62.19 13.64 29.51
N ILE A 2 -61.04 14.08 29.97
CA ILE A 2 -60.02 14.81 29.23
C ILE A 2 -59.22 13.81 28.39
N TRP A 3 -59.22 13.93 27.05
CA TRP A 3 -58.23 13.26 26.21
C TRP A 3 -56.97 14.12 26.18
N LYS A 4 -55.98 13.76 26.99
CA LYS A 4 -54.58 14.20 26.84
C LYS A 4 -53.76 12.98 26.47
N GLY A 5 -52.88 13.12 25.48
CA GLY A 5 -51.88 12.11 25.15
C GLY A 5 -51.45 12.15 23.68
N THR A 6 -51.10 13.32 23.15
CA THR A 6 -49.70 13.63 22.76
C THR A 6 -48.98 12.49 22.04
N HIS A 7 -49.04 12.57 20.71
CA HIS A 7 -48.06 12.02 19.79
C HIS A 7 -46.70 12.68 20.04
N LEU A 8 -45.72 11.93 20.58
CA LEU A 8 -44.30 12.26 20.42
C LEU A 8 -43.51 10.99 20.09
N SER A 9 -43.29 10.86 18.79
CA SER A 9 -42.03 10.43 18.19
C SER A 9 -40.83 10.93 19.00
N ILE A 10 -39.81 10.08 19.13
CA ILE A 10 -38.40 10.31 18.77
C ILE A 10 -37.64 9.10 19.35
N TYR A 11 -37.45 8.06 18.54
CA TYR A 11 -36.41 7.08 18.81
C TYR A 11 -35.07 7.77 18.54
N SER A 12 -34.21 7.69 19.54
CA SER A 12 -32.96 8.42 19.74
C SER A 12 -32.01 8.42 18.53
N PRO A 13 -31.20 9.49 18.37
CA PRO A 13 -30.36 9.69 17.22
C PRO A 13 -29.28 8.62 17.12
N THR A 14 -29.09 8.05 15.93
CA THR A 14 -27.84 7.37 15.60
C THR A 14 -26.72 8.35 15.86
N VAL A 15 -25.86 8.03 16.83
CA VAL A 15 -24.61 8.75 17.01
C VAL A 15 -23.83 8.62 15.71
N ASP A 16 -23.87 9.67 14.91
CA ASP A 16 -22.95 9.88 13.82
C ASP A 16 -21.56 9.91 14.45
N SER A 17 -20.94 8.73 14.49
CA SER A 17 -19.53 8.55 14.80
C SER A 17 -18.79 9.33 13.74
N ALA A 18 -18.53 10.61 14.04
CA ALA A 18 -17.68 11.49 13.30
C ALA A 18 -16.35 10.77 13.09
N CYS A 19 -16.18 10.20 11.89
CA CYS A 19 -14.93 9.61 11.45
C CYS A 19 -13.98 10.78 11.26
N GLN A 20 -13.27 11.15 12.33
CA GLN A 20 -12.21 12.14 12.27
C GLN A 20 -11.07 11.53 11.45
N SER A 21 -11.19 11.66 10.13
CA SER A 21 -10.12 11.40 9.18
C SER A 21 -9.00 12.41 9.46
N LYS A 22 -8.04 12.02 10.30
CA LYS A 22 -6.76 12.69 10.39
C LYS A 22 -6.06 12.47 9.04
N ASN A 23 -6.23 13.43 8.13
CA ASN A 23 -5.44 13.57 6.91
C ASN A 23 -4.00 13.89 7.33
N GLN A 24 -3.28 12.89 7.82
CA GLN A 24 -1.89 13.05 8.19
C GLN A 24 -1.06 12.85 6.93
N ALA A 25 -0.87 13.94 6.19
CA ALA A 25 0.02 14.04 5.04
C ALA A 25 1.51 14.04 5.46
N MET A 26 1.87 13.10 6.33
CA MET A 26 3.25 12.63 6.52
C MET A 26 3.39 11.41 5.62
N ARG A 27 4.49 11.27 4.87
CA ARG A 27 4.79 10.07 4.07
C ARG A 27 4.58 8.83 4.96
N LEU A 28 3.44 8.15 4.83
CA LEU A 28 3.14 7.01 5.68
C LEU A 28 4.18 5.95 5.40
N LYS A 29 4.85 5.51 6.47
CA LYS A 29 5.70 4.32 6.43
C LYS A 29 4.86 3.20 5.85
N GLU A 30 5.45 2.46 4.92
CA GLU A 30 4.77 1.34 4.28
C GLU A 30 4.15 0.43 5.34
N LEU A 31 2.88 0.02 5.14
CA LEU A 31 2.20 -0.91 6.05
C LEU A 31 3.06 -2.15 6.27
N SER A 32 3.10 -2.63 7.52
CA SER A 32 3.82 -3.86 7.85
C SER A 32 3.31 -5.02 7.00
N VAL A 33 4.20 -5.95 6.68
CA VAL A 33 3.86 -7.13 5.86
C VAL A 33 2.71 -7.92 6.50
N GLU A 34 2.77 -8.10 7.82
CA GLU A 34 1.74 -8.77 8.61
C GLU A 34 0.35 -8.14 8.46
N LEU A 35 0.24 -6.81 8.46
CA LEU A 35 -1.06 -6.14 8.30
C LEU A 35 -1.64 -6.38 6.91
N ARG A 36 -0.79 -6.46 5.88
CA ARG A 36 -1.24 -6.76 4.50
C ARG A 36 -1.67 -8.20 4.37
N ASP A 37 -0.96 -9.13 5.00
CA ASP A 37 -1.32 -10.54 5.00
C ASP A 37 -2.64 -10.78 5.74
N ARG A 38 -2.89 -10.07 6.84
CA ARG A 38 -4.18 -10.06 7.54
C ARG A 38 -5.31 -9.53 6.65
N ILE A 39 -5.05 -8.46 5.88
CA ILE A 39 -6.03 -7.91 4.91
C ILE A 39 -6.37 -8.96 3.85
N VAL A 40 -5.38 -9.62 3.26
CA VAL A 40 -5.61 -10.65 2.24
C VAL A 40 -6.34 -11.87 2.82
N SER A 41 -5.99 -12.29 4.03
CA SER A 41 -6.65 -13.42 4.71
C SER A 41 -8.13 -13.14 4.95
N ARG A 42 -8.48 -11.96 5.48
CA ARG A 42 -9.87 -11.53 5.66
C ARG A 42 -10.63 -11.41 4.34
N HIS A 43 -9.97 -10.93 3.29
CA HIS A 43 -10.57 -10.84 1.96
C HIS A 43 -10.89 -12.22 1.38
N ARG A 44 -10.02 -13.22 1.58
CA ARG A 44 -10.29 -14.62 1.19
C ARG A 44 -11.48 -15.22 1.93
N SER A 45 -11.69 -14.83 3.18
CA SER A 45 -12.89 -15.20 3.97
C SER A 45 -14.17 -14.48 3.52
N GLY A 46 -14.11 -13.60 2.51
CA GLY A 46 -15.29 -12.88 2.00
C GLY A 46 -15.70 -11.65 2.81
N GLU A 47 -14.83 -11.16 3.72
CA GLU A 47 -15.14 -9.93 4.45
C GLU A 47 -15.19 -8.71 3.51
N GLY A 48 -16.20 -7.85 3.72
CA GLY A 48 -16.33 -6.61 2.97
C GLY A 48 -15.29 -5.55 3.37
N TYR A 49 -14.92 -4.68 2.43
CA TYR A 49 -13.87 -3.67 2.62
C TYR A 49 -14.09 -2.75 3.84
N GLN A 50 -15.34 -2.41 4.14
CA GLN A 50 -15.68 -1.54 5.27
C GLN A 50 -15.46 -2.23 6.63
N LYS A 51 -15.81 -3.52 6.73
CA LYS A 51 -15.58 -4.33 7.94
C LYS A 51 -14.09 -4.48 8.23
N MET A 52 -13.30 -4.76 7.19
CA MET A 52 -11.85 -4.87 7.30
C MET A 52 -11.19 -3.54 7.69
N SER A 53 -11.65 -2.43 7.10
CA SER A 53 -11.17 -1.08 7.39
C SER A 53 -11.39 -0.71 8.86
N ALA A 54 -12.59 -0.99 9.38
CA ALA A 54 -12.92 -0.76 10.79
C ALA A 54 -12.08 -1.65 11.73
N ALA A 55 -11.96 -2.95 11.42
CA ALA A 55 -11.24 -3.92 12.25
C ALA A 55 -9.74 -3.61 12.36
N LEU A 56 -9.13 -3.15 11.26
CA LEU A 56 -7.68 -2.91 11.19
C LEU A 56 -7.30 -1.44 11.38
N LYS A 57 -8.28 -0.53 11.53
CA LYS A 57 -8.08 0.92 11.59
C LYS A 57 -7.26 1.46 10.39
N VAL A 58 -7.42 0.83 9.23
CA VAL A 58 -6.78 1.21 7.97
C VAL A 58 -7.83 1.87 7.08
N PRO A 59 -7.54 2.98 6.38
CA PRO A 59 -8.50 3.60 5.49
C PRO A 59 -8.92 2.65 4.35
N LYS A 60 -10.22 2.69 3.99
CA LYS A 60 -10.84 1.84 2.96
C LYS A 60 -10.08 1.85 1.62
N ASN A 61 -9.58 3.02 1.21
CA ASN A 61 -8.80 3.16 -0.02
C ASN A 61 -7.52 2.31 0.00
N THR A 62 -6.83 2.28 1.14
CA THR A 62 -5.62 1.47 1.29
C THR A 62 -5.94 -0.02 1.26
N VAL A 63 -7.02 -0.46 1.91
CA VAL A 63 -7.51 -1.84 1.82
C VAL A 63 -7.77 -2.24 0.36
N ALA A 64 -8.52 -1.42 -0.37
CA ALA A 64 -8.80 -1.65 -1.79
C ALA A 64 -7.52 -1.72 -2.64
N SER A 65 -6.57 -0.80 -2.40
CA SER A 65 -5.30 -0.77 -3.13
C SER A 65 -4.44 -2.02 -2.90
N ILE A 66 -4.47 -2.59 -1.69
CA ILE A 66 -3.73 -3.83 -1.36
C ILE A 66 -4.36 -5.01 -2.07
N ILE A 67 -5.68 -5.12 -2.05
CA ILE A 67 -6.41 -6.22 -2.68
C ILE A 67 -6.24 -6.17 -4.21
N LEU A 68 -6.30 -4.98 -4.80
CA LEU A 68 -6.04 -4.80 -6.24
C LEU A 68 -4.62 -5.25 -6.62
N LYS A 69 -3.61 -4.85 -5.85
CA LYS A 69 -2.22 -5.29 -6.07
C LYS A 69 -2.08 -6.80 -5.89
N TRP A 70 -2.69 -7.37 -4.85
CA TRP A 70 -2.65 -8.81 -4.61
C TRP A 70 -3.29 -9.59 -5.76
N LYS A 71 -4.45 -9.14 -6.29
CA LYS A 71 -5.07 -9.75 -7.48
C LYS A 71 -4.19 -9.67 -8.73
N LYS A 72 -3.43 -8.58 -8.90
CA LYS A 72 -2.57 -8.34 -10.06
C LYS A 72 -1.25 -9.12 -10.01
N PHE A 73 -0.59 -9.14 -8.85
CA PHE A 73 0.78 -9.66 -8.71
C PHE A 73 0.87 -10.96 -7.89
N GLY A 74 -0.20 -11.35 -7.18
CA GLY A 74 -0.21 -12.51 -6.28
C GLY A 74 0.55 -12.30 -4.96
N THR A 75 1.26 -11.19 -4.80
CA THR A 75 2.14 -10.92 -3.65
C THR A 75 1.61 -9.82 -2.75
N THR A 76 1.82 -9.96 -1.43
CA THR A 76 1.53 -8.92 -0.42
C THR A 76 2.72 -7.99 -0.13
N LYS A 77 3.93 -8.46 -0.42
CA LYS A 77 5.17 -7.67 -0.30
C LYS A 77 5.21 -6.57 -1.35
N THR A 78 5.68 -5.37 -0.97
CA THR A 78 5.96 -4.31 -1.95
C THR A 78 7.17 -4.76 -2.78
N LEU A 79 7.03 -4.76 -4.10
CA LEU A 79 8.17 -4.91 -4.99
C LEU A 79 9.07 -3.67 -4.85
N PRO A 80 10.41 -3.84 -4.83
CA PRO A 80 11.30 -2.70 -4.90
C PRO A 80 10.97 -1.89 -6.14
N ARG A 81 11.02 -0.56 -6.04
CA ARG A 81 10.83 0.29 -7.21
C ARG A 81 11.88 -0.08 -8.25
N ALA A 82 11.43 -0.30 -9.49
CA ALA A 82 12.35 -0.35 -10.62
C ALA A 82 13.06 1.01 -10.68
N GLY A 83 14.35 1.02 -10.36
CA GLY A 83 15.18 2.19 -10.49
C GLY A 83 15.40 2.55 -11.96
N ARG A 84 16.12 3.64 -12.20
CA ARG A 84 16.54 3.99 -13.56
C ARG A 84 17.49 2.90 -14.09
N PRO A 85 17.27 2.38 -15.31
CA PRO A 85 18.23 1.45 -15.92
C PRO A 85 19.60 2.11 -16.04
N ALA A 86 20.65 1.34 -15.78
CA ALA A 86 22.02 1.80 -15.92
C ALA A 86 22.37 2.08 -17.39
N LYS A 87 23.24 3.06 -17.62
CA LYS A 87 23.69 3.43 -18.98
C LYS A 87 24.45 2.29 -19.68
N LEU A 88 25.21 1.51 -18.92
CA LEU A 88 25.96 0.37 -19.40
C LEU A 88 25.37 -0.94 -18.89
N SER A 89 25.35 -1.95 -19.76
CA SER A 89 24.97 -3.31 -19.38
C SER A 89 26.03 -3.97 -18.50
N ASN A 90 25.64 -5.01 -17.74
CA ASN A 90 26.58 -5.80 -16.95
C ASN A 90 27.67 -6.46 -17.81
N ARG A 91 27.38 -6.74 -19.09
CA ARG A 91 28.36 -7.27 -20.04
C ARG A 91 29.39 -6.19 -20.41
N GLY A 92 28.94 -5.01 -20.82
CA GLY A 92 29.83 -3.89 -21.16
C GLY A 92 30.73 -3.49 -20.00
N ARG A 93 30.19 -3.42 -18.78
CA ARG A 93 30.98 -3.15 -17.57
C ARG A 93 32.09 -4.19 -17.35
N ARG A 94 31.77 -5.48 -17.52
CA ARG A 94 32.77 -6.55 -17.36
C ARG A 94 33.83 -6.53 -18.45
N ALA A 95 33.47 -6.16 -19.68
CA ALA A 95 34.43 -5.99 -20.77
C ALA A 95 35.42 -4.86 -20.44
N LEU A 96 34.91 -3.68 -20.04
CA LEU A 96 35.74 -2.55 -19.62
C LEU A 96 36.70 -2.93 -18.49
N VAL A 97 36.20 -3.62 -17.45
CA VAL A 97 37.06 -4.09 -16.34
C VAL A 97 38.16 -5.02 -16.84
N ARG A 98 37.87 -5.94 -17.76
CA ARG A 98 38.87 -6.85 -18.32
C ARG A 98 39.94 -6.13 -19.12
N GLU A 99 39.56 -5.17 -19.97
CA GLU A 99 40.52 -4.41 -20.77
C GLU A 99 41.44 -3.56 -19.90
N VAL A 100 40.89 -2.86 -18.89
CA VAL A 100 41.68 -2.11 -17.91
C VAL A 100 42.60 -3.04 -17.09
N THR A 101 42.15 -4.26 -16.76
CA THR A 101 42.97 -5.21 -16.00
C THR A 101 44.12 -5.77 -16.83
N LYS A 102 43.91 -6.02 -18.13
CA LYS A 102 44.97 -6.51 -19.04
C LYS A 102 45.99 -5.41 -19.33
N ASN A 103 45.51 -4.20 -19.61
CA ASN A 103 46.34 -3.07 -19.99
C ASN A 103 46.04 -1.92 -19.02
N ALA A 104 46.74 -1.91 -17.88
CA ALA A 104 46.50 -0.96 -16.79
C ALA A 104 46.77 0.51 -17.17
N MET A 105 47.47 0.77 -18.27
CA MET A 105 47.79 2.12 -18.76
C MET A 105 46.79 2.68 -19.79
N VAL A 106 45.72 1.94 -20.12
CA VAL A 106 44.73 2.38 -21.10
C VAL A 106 43.98 3.61 -20.61
N THR A 107 43.88 4.62 -21.48
CA THR A 107 43.14 5.85 -21.21
C THR A 107 41.66 5.74 -21.59
N LEU A 108 40.79 6.59 -21.05
CA LEU A 108 39.33 6.53 -21.33
C LEU A 108 39.03 6.64 -22.83
N THR A 109 39.79 7.45 -23.56
CA THR A 109 39.65 7.63 -25.02
C THR A 109 39.94 6.37 -25.83
N GLU A 110 40.66 5.41 -25.25
CA GLU A 110 41.08 4.16 -25.89
C GLU A 110 40.21 2.95 -25.48
N LEU A 111 39.16 3.18 -24.67
CA LEU A 111 38.16 2.18 -24.26
C LEU A 111 36.87 2.26 -25.09
#